data_AF-A0A3N9MTS9-F1
#
_entry.id   AF-A0A3N9MTS9-F1
#
_cell.length_a   1.000
_cell.length_b   1.000
_cell.length_c   1.000
_cell.angle_alpha   90.00
_cell.angle_beta   90.00
_cell.angle_gamma   90.00
#
_symmetry.space_group_name_H-M   'P 1'
#
loop_
_entity.id
_entity.type
_entity.pdbx_description
1 polymer ?
#
loop_
_entity_poly.entity_id
_entity_poly.type
_entity_poly.pdbx_seq_one_letter_code
_entity_poly.pdbx_strand_id
1 'polypeptide(L)'
;MNIQRMNNSGIRMQVTNNIPSFFDIFRRNKIKTLTEIGKFCTGKMNYYAAVDTGFMKSRNDYRITMDKNLQLINNCHYAGYQEFGTYKMNAQPFMRPAVYGHLAEIEMIAGRNMSLDL
;
A
#
# COMPACT_ATOMS: atom_id res chain seq x y z
N MET A 1 -54.03 36.30 34.30
CA MET A 1 -53.35 36.56 33.01
C MET A 1 -51.90 36.15 33.19
N ASN A 2 -51.55 34.92 32.81
CA ASN A 2 -50.24 34.31 33.05
C ASN A 2 -49.34 34.58 31.84
N ILE A 3 -48.32 35.42 32.02
CA ILE A 3 -47.26 35.63 31.03
C ILE A 3 -46.23 34.54 31.27
N GLN A 4 -46.27 33.48 30.46
CA GLN A 4 -45.24 32.44 30.48
C GLN A 4 -43.91 33.04 30.00
N ARG A 5 -42.87 32.89 30.82
CA ARG A 5 -41.50 33.27 30.48
C ARG A 5 -41.01 32.37 29.33
N MET A 6 -40.56 33.00 28.24
CA MET A 6 -39.94 32.32 27.11
C MET A 6 -38.63 31.64 27.56
N ASN A 7 -38.57 30.32 27.39
CA ASN A 7 -37.35 29.55 27.61
C ASN A 7 -36.38 29.82 26.44
N ASN A 8 -35.29 30.51 26.72
CA ASN A 8 -34.19 30.74 25.79
C ASN A 8 -33.38 29.44 25.66
N SER A 9 -33.85 28.49 24.85
CA SER A 9 -33.12 27.28 24.49
C SER A 9 -32.02 27.65 23.50
N GLY A 10 -30.92 28.19 24.01
CA GLY A 10 -29.69 28.37 23.26
C GLY A 10 -29.29 27.01 22.68
N ILE A 11 -29.39 26.89 21.35
CA ILE A 11 -28.86 25.75 20.61
C ILE A 11 -27.35 25.77 20.86
N ARG A 12 -26.89 24.97 21.82
CA ARG A 12 -25.48 24.62 21.94
C ARG A 12 -25.16 23.82 20.68
N MET A 13 -24.67 24.50 19.64
CA MET A 13 -23.96 23.82 18.55
C MET A 13 -22.82 23.04 19.21
N GLN A 14 -22.99 21.73 19.33
CA GLN A 14 -21.90 20.85 19.71
C GLN A 14 -20.95 20.82 18.52
N VAL A 15 -19.78 21.43 18.67
CA VAL A 15 -18.66 21.23 17.75
C VAL A 15 -18.11 19.85 18.07
N THR A 16 -18.55 18.82 17.34
CA THR A 16 -18.02 17.47 17.47
C THR A 16 -16.69 17.38 16.72
N ASN A 17 -15.66 16.96 17.42
CA ASN A 17 -14.32 16.78 16.86
C ASN A 17 -14.07 15.29 16.61
N ASN A 18 -14.29 14.85 15.36
CA ASN A 18 -14.06 13.47 14.93
C ASN A 18 -12.62 13.22 14.43
N ILE A 19 -11.67 14.11 14.75
CA ILE A 19 -10.27 14.00 14.28
C ILE A 19 -9.62 12.66 14.67
N PRO A 20 -9.81 12.09 15.87
CA PRO A 20 -9.24 10.79 16.22
C PRO A 20 -9.73 9.65 15.32
N SER A 21 -11.04 9.59 15.01
CA SER A 21 -11.60 8.52 14.18
C SER A 21 -11.16 8.64 12.72
N PHE A 22 -11.01 9.88 12.21
CA PHE A 22 -10.47 10.15 10.89
C PHE A 22 -9.04 9.59 10.74
N PHE A 23 -8.15 9.88 11.69
CA PHE A 23 -6.77 9.40 11.61
C PHE A 23 -6.68 7.87 11.67
N ASP A 24 -7.56 7.22 12.42
CA ASP A 24 -7.60 5.77 12.50
C ASP A 24 -8.13 5.12 11.21
N ILE A 25 -9.14 5.73 10.57
CA ILE A 25 -9.59 5.31 9.22
C ILE A 25 -8.45 5.48 8.22
N PHE A 26 -7.81 6.64 8.19
CA PHE A 26 -6.70 6.93 7.28
C PHE A 26 -5.52 5.95 7.48
N ARG A 27 -5.15 5.67 8.74
CA ARG A 27 -4.09 4.71 9.06
C ARG A 27 -4.43 3.29 8.61
N ARG A 28 -5.69 2.85 8.76
CA ARG A 28 -6.16 1.54 8.29
C ARG A 28 -6.13 1.47 6.77
N ASN A 29 -6.64 2.50 6.10
CA ASN A 29 -6.64 2.60 4.63
C ASN A 29 -5.22 2.58 4.06
N LYS A 30 -4.27 3.28 4.70
CA LYS A 30 -2.86 3.22 4.31
C LYS A 30 -2.30 1.79 4.39
N ILE A 31 -2.52 1.06 5.48
CA ILE A 31 -2.01 -0.31 5.64
C ILE A 31 -2.65 -1.26 4.62
N LYS A 32 -3.96 -1.15 4.43
CA LYS A 32 -4.70 -1.92 3.41
C LYS A 32 -4.13 -1.67 2.01
N THR A 33 -3.92 -0.41 1.66
CA THR A 33 -3.33 0.01 0.39
C THR A 33 -1.96 -0.61 0.16
N LEU A 34 -1.04 -0.47 1.13
CA LEU A 34 0.32 -1.02 1.01
C LEU A 34 0.32 -2.55 0.92
N THR A 35 -0.59 -3.21 1.63
CA THR A 35 -0.74 -4.67 1.59
C THR A 35 -1.17 -5.12 0.20
N GLU A 36 -2.12 -4.42 -0.41
CA GLU A 36 -2.61 -4.77 -1.73
C GLU A 36 -1.58 -4.49 -2.83
N ILE A 37 -0.91 -3.34 -2.78
CA ILE A 37 0.20 -3.02 -3.69
C ILE A 37 1.31 -4.06 -3.56
N GLY A 38 1.65 -4.48 -2.33
CA GLY A 38 2.63 -5.53 -2.07
C GLY A 38 2.27 -6.84 -2.75
N LYS A 39 1.04 -7.34 -2.53
CA LYS A 39 0.53 -8.56 -3.20
C LYS A 39 0.58 -8.46 -4.72
N PHE A 40 0.14 -7.33 -5.26
CA PHE A 40 0.15 -7.08 -6.70
C PHE A 40 1.58 -7.12 -7.25
N CYS A 41 2.51 -6.39 -6.64
CA CYS A 41 3.91 -6.34 -7.06
C CYS A 41 4.59 -7.71 -6.95
N THR A 42 4.35 -8.48 -5.88
CA THR A 42 4.86 -9.85 -5.76
C THR A 42 4.32 -10.77 -6.86
N GLY A 43 3.06 -10.61 -7.25
CA GLY A 43 2.50 -11.29 -8.41
C GLY A 43 3.24 -10.94 -9.71
N LYS A 44 3.56 -9.66 -9.91
CA LYS A 44 4.35 -9.19 -11.05
C LYS A 44 5.81 -9.65 -11.01
N MET A 45 6.44 -9.71 -9.83
CA MET A 45 7.77 -10.29 -9.65
C MET A 45 7.81 -11.75 -10.13
N ASN A 46 6.77 -12.53 -9.81
CA ASN A 46 6.66 -13.91 -10.29
C ASN A 46 6.47 -14.03 -11.80
N TYR A 47 5.77 -13.06 -12.40
CA TYR A 47 5.58 -12.97 -13.85
C TYR A 47 6.89 -12.67 -14.59
N TYR A 48 7.66 -11.68 -14.13
CA TYR A 48 8.92 -11.30 -14.78
C TYR A 48 10.09 -12.25 -14.46
N ALA A 49 10.05 -12.95 -13.33
CA ALA A 49 11.08 -13.92 -13.00
C ALA A 49 11.18 -15.02 -14.08
N ALA A 50 12.40 -15.35 -14.49
CA ALA A 50 12.67 -16.33 -15.54
C ALA A 50 12.04 -17.70 -15.23
N VAL A 51 11.64 -18.43 -16.27
CA VAL A 51 10.85 -19.67 -16.14
C VAL A 51 11.52 -20.70 -15.24
N ASP A 52 12.83 -20.91 -15.36
CA ASP A 52 13.59 -21.93 -14.62
C ASP A 52 14.07 -21.50 -13.23
N THR A 53 13.61 -20.35 -12.73
CA THR A 53 14.02 -19.81 -11.43
C THR A 53 13.01 -20.16 -10.32
N GLY A 54 12.55 -21.41 -10.27
CA GLY A 54 11.53 -21.85 -9.29
C GLY A 54 11.92 -21.55 -7.84
N PHE A 55 13.21 -21.69 -7.49
CA PHE A 55 13.71 -21.31 -6.17
C PHE A 55 13.69 -19.80 -5.93
N MET A 56 14.00 -18.96 -6.93
CA MET A 56 13.89 -17.51 -6.81
C MET A 56 12.43 -17.05 -6.69
N LYS A 57 11.54 -17.61 -7.53
CA LYS A 57 10.10 -17.32 -7.54
C LYS A 57 9.44 -17.63 -6.21
N SER A 58 9.74 -18.78 -5.61
CA SER A 58 9.19 -19.16 -4.30
C SER A 58 9.69 -18.29 -3.14
N ARG A 59 10.66 -17.39 -3.38
CA ARG A 59 11.23 -16.46 -2.39
C ARG A 59 10.84 -15.00 -2.63
N ASN A 60 10.05 -14.72 -3.66
CA ASN A 60 9.46 -13.39 -3.87
C ASN A 60 8.43 -13.10 -2.79
N ASP A 61 8.62 -12.00 -2.06
CA ASP A 61 7.73 -11.60 -0.98
C ASP A 61 7.73 -10.08 -0.83
N TYR A 62 6.89 -9.56 0.07
CA TYR A 62 6.87 -8.15 0.45
C TYR A 62 6.74 -7.99 1.96
N ARG A 63 7.21 -6.84 2.46
CA ARG A 63 7.12 -6.47 3.86
C ARG A 63 6.66 -5.03 4.00
N ILE A 64 5.80 -4.79 4.98
CA ILE A 64 5.45 -3.43 5.40
C ILE A 64 6.23 -3.14 6.68
N THR A 65 7.09 -2.12 6.67
CA THR A 65 7.91 -1.74 7.83
C THR A 65 7.09 -0.98 8.87
N MET A 66 7.65 -0.80 10.08
CA MET A 66 7.03 0.02 11.12
C MET A 66 6.78 1.47 10.65
N ASP A 67 7.66 2.00 9.81
CA ASP A 67 7.54 3.33 9.19
C ASP A 67 6.46 3.36 8.07
N LYS A 68 5.74 2.26 7.88
CA LYS A 68 4.71 2.09 6.85
C LYS A 68 5.25 2.30 5.44
N ASN A 69 6.44 1.79 5.18
CA ASN A 69 7.02 1.68 3.85
C ASN A 69 6.83 0.25 3.34
N LEU A 70 6.47 0.12 2.06
CA LEU A 70 6.43 -1.17 1.38
C LEU A 70 7.83 -1.49 0.85
N GLN A 71 8.34 -2.67 1.20
CA GLN A 71 9.59 -3.23 0.68
C GLN A 71 9.28 -4.52 -0.06
N LEU A 72 9.71 -4.61 -1.32
CA LEU A 72 9.74 -5.88 -2.04
C LEU A 72 11.04 -6.59 -1.69
N ILE A 73 10.98 -7.90 -1.45
CA ILE A 73 12.12 -8.69 -1.00
C ILE A 73 12.23 -9.98 -1.80
N ASN A 74 13.47 -10.46 -1.96
CA ASN A 74 13.75 -11.80 -2.41
C ASN A 74 14.90 -12.37 -1.60
N ASN A 75 14.69 -13.53 -0.97
CA ASN A 75 15.68 -14.19 -0.10
C ASN A 75 16.59 -15.19 -0.83
N CYS A 76 16.57 -15.21 -2.15
CA CYS A 76 17.45 -16.03 -2.97
C CYS A 76 18.83 -15.40 -3.09
N HIS A 77 19.88 -16.17 -2.81
CA HIS A 77 21.27 -15.70 -2.81
C HIS A 77 21.75 -15.13 -4.15
N TYR A 78 21.15 -15.55 -5.27
CA TYR A 78 21.49 -15.04 -6.61
C TYR A 78 20.52 -13.98 -7.15
N ALA A 79 19.48 -13.59 -6.40
CA ALA A 79 18.48 -12.63 -6.87
C ALA A 79 19.10 -11.30 -7.30
N GLY A 80 20.11 -10.82 -6.59
CA GLY A 80 20.82 -9.58 -6.95
C GLY A 80 21.54 -9.69 -8.30
N TYR A 81 22.20 -10.82 -8.59
CA TYR A 81 22.85 -11.05 -9.87
C TYR A 81 21.84 -11.14 -11.02
N GLN A 82 20.68 -11.72 -10.78
CA GLN A 82 19.59 -11.74 -11.76
C GLN A 82 19.05 -10.33 -12.01
N GLU A 83 18.80 -9.57 -10.94
CA GLU A 83 18.21 -8.23 -11.01
C GLU A 83 19.13 -7.22 -11.70
N PHE A 84 20.44 -7.26 -11.43
CA PHE A 84 21.39 -6.24 -11.89
C PHE A 84 22.38 -6.73 -12.94
N GLY A 85 22.44 -8.03 -13.21
CA GLY A 85 23.42 -8.64 -14.08
C GLY A 85 24.79 -8.80 -13.41
N THR A 86 25.71 -9.38 -14.16
CA THR A 86 27.13 -9.56 -13.79
C THR A 86 28.00 -9.21 -14.99
N TYR A 87 29.32 -9.17 -14.81
CA TYR A 87 30.25 -8.95 -15.92
C TYR A 87 30.15 -9.99 -17.05
N LYS A 88 29.60 -11.19 -16.77
CA LYS A 88 29.43 -12.28 -17.75
C LYS A 88 28.02 -12.44 -18.29
N MET A 89 27.03 -11.83 -17.66
CA MET A 89 25.62 -12.08 -17.97
C MET A 89 24.80 -10.80 -17.81
N ASN A 90 24.03 -10.45 -18.85
CA ASN A 90 23.14 -9.29 -18.82
C ASN A 90 22.07 -9.44 -17.73
N ALA A 91 21.62 -8.30 -17.21
CA ALA A 91 20.54 -8.24 -16.23
C ALA A 91 19.24 -8.81 -16.80
N GLN A 92 18.52 -9.56 -15.96
CA GLN A 92 17.19 -10.10 -16.23
C GLN A 92 16.27 -9.65 -15.08
N PRO A 93 15.98 -8.34 -15.01
CA PRO A 93 15.33 -7.75 -13.85
C PRO A 93 13.90 -8.28 -13.70
N PHE A 94 13.48 -8.46 -12.46
CA PHE A 94 12.14 -8.94 -12.11
C PHE A 94 11.47 -8.06 -11.06
N MET A 95 12.24 -7.41 -10.19
CA MET A 95 11.72 -6.51 -9.16
C MET A 95 11.43 -5.12 -9.72
N ARG A 96 12.39 -4.51 -10.42
CA ARG A 96 12.21 -3.19 -11.05
C ARG A 96 11.04 -3.16 -12.04
N PRO A 97 10.90 -4.09 -13.00
CA PRO A 97 9.78 -4.07 -13.93
C PRO A 97 8.43 -4.37 -13.24
N ALA A 98 8.42 -5.10 -12.12
CA ALA A 98 7.21 -5.33 -11.33
C ALA A 98 6.63 -4.04 -10.73
N VAL A 99 7.46 -3.01 -10.52
CA VAL A 99 7.03 -1.69 -10.01
C VAL A 99 6.89 -0.70 -11.15
N TYR A 100 7.99 -0.41 -11.86
CA TYR A 100 8.03 0.67 -12.84
C TYR A 100 7.20 0.38 -14.09
N GLY A 101 6.99 -0.90 -14.42
CA GLY A 101 6.09 -1.30 -15.52
C GLY A 101 4.61 -1.20 -15.18
N HIS A 102 4.25 -0.93 -13.92
CA HIS A 102 2.87 -0.99 -13.42
C HIS A 102 2.50 0.20 -12.52
N LEU A 103 3.11 1.37 -12.73
CA LEU A 103 2.83 2.56 -11.92
C LEU A 103 1.36 2.97 -11.96
N ALA A 104 0.72 2.90 -13.13
CA ALA A 104 -0.69 3.25 -13.29
C ALA A 104 -1.60 2.33 -12.46
N GLU A 105 -1.37 1.03 -12.44
CA GLU A 105 -2.13 0.08 -11.62
C GLU A 105 -1.90 0.30 -10.13
N ILE A 106 -0.66 0.61 -9.74
CA ILE A 106 -0.32 0.94 -8.36
C ILE A 106 -1.07 2.21 -7.91
N GLU A 107 -1.10 3.25 -8.76
CA GLU A 107 -1.84 4.48 -8.52
C GLU A 107 -3.35 4.23 -8.42
N MET A 108 -3.91 3.36 -9.27
CA MET A 108 -5.33 2.98 -9.18
C MET A 108 -5.66 2.25 -7.88
N ILE A 109 -4.80 1.31 -7.44
CA ILE A 109 -4.96 0.61 -6.15
C ILE A 109 -4.90 1.62 -4.99
N ALA A 110 -3.98 2.58 -5.07
CA ALA A 110 -3.85 3.62 -4.07
C ALA A 110 -5.09 4.53 -4.03
N GLY A 111 -5.53 5.04 -5.18
CA GLY A 111 -6.72 5.89 -5.28
C GLY A 111 -7.97 5.24 -4.72
N ARG A 112 -8.23 3.97 -5.11
CA ARG A 112 -9.41 3.21 -4.66
C ARG A 112 -9.43 2.96 -3.15
N ASN A 113 -8.28 2.73 -2.53
CA ASN A 113 -8.21 2.41 -1.10
C ASN A 113 -8.09 3.65 -0.21
N MET A 114 -7.65 4.78 -0.77
CA MET A 114 -7.48 6.04 -0.06
C MET A 114 -8.70 6.96 -0.21
N SER A 115 -9.60 6.71 -1.15
CA SER A 115 -10.91 7.38 -1.19
C SER A 115 -11.67 7.08 0.10
N LEU A 116 -12.15 8.14 0.74
CA LEU A 116 -13.06 8.02 1.88
C LEU A 116 -14.44 7.75 1.30
N ASP A 117 -14.97 6.55 1.53
CA ASP A 117 -16.42 6.34 1.46
C ASP A 117 -17.01 7.09 2.67
N LEU A 118 -17.35 8.36 2.46
CA LEU A 118 -18.05 9.22 3.42
C LEU A 118 -19.56 9.00 3.33
#